data_AF-A0A0G1Z3Q9-F1
#
_entry.id   AF-A0A0G1Z3Q9-F1
#
_cell.length_a   1.000
_cell.length_b   1.000
_cell.length_c   1.000
_cell.angle_alpha   90.00
_cell.angle_beta   90.00
_cell.angle_gamma   90.00
#
_symmetry.space_group_name_H-M   'P 1'
#
loop_
_entity.id
_entity.type
_entity.pdbx_description
1 polymer ?
#
loop_
_entity_poly.entity_id
_entity_poly.type
_entity_poly.pdbx_seq_one_letter_code
_entity_poly.pdbx_strand_id
1 'polypeptide(L)'
;MSQVGRVAIGSWQYPRIFFLTGKTLTVEIAREGCWPCTLCEERVQAVDRQLRKASAPYKWTPSGVAQYVSIELPTEEQAGVGNYLSRVLGVPVRETA
;
A
#
# COMPACT_ATOMS: atom_id res chain seq x y z
N MET A 1 -8.47 14.79 -8.78
CA MET A 1 -7.52 14.16 -9.72
C MET A 1 -7.30 12.72 -9.27
N SER A 2 -7.22 11.78 -10.21
CA SER A 2 -6.90 10.38 -9.93
C SER A 2 -5.56 10.03 -10.56
N GLN A 3 -4.68 9.39 -9.79
CA GLN A 3 -3.38 8.89 -10.25
C GLN A 3 -3.33 7.38 -10.06
N VAL A 4 -2.78 6.68 -11.04
CA VAL A 4 -2.52 5.24 -10.98
C VAL A 4 -1.05 5.03 -11.28
N GLY A 5 -0.40 4.15 -10.54
CA GLY A 5 1.01 3.87 -10.75
C GLY A 5 1.45 2.58 -10.06
N ARG A 6 2.75 2.39 -9.99
CA ARG A 6 3.36 1.26 -9.30
C ARG A 6 4.41 1.71 -8.30
N VAL A 7 4.57 0.94 -7.23
CA VAL A 7 5.60 1.15 -6.21
C VAL A 7 6.34 -0.14 -5.91
N ALA A 8 7.66 -0.07 -5.80
CA ALA A 8 8.48 -1.12 -5.22
C ALA A 8 8.55 -0.91 -3.70
N ILE A 9 8.21 -1.92 -2.90
CA ILE A 9 8.17 -1.87 -1.43
C ILE A 9 9.27 -2.76 -0.86
N GLY A 10 10.32 -2.15 -0.29
CA GLY A 10 11.46 -2.85 0.30
C GLY A 10 12.06 -3.89 -0.66
N SER A 11 12.15 -5.13 -0.18
CA SER A 11 12.66 -6.29 -0.93
C SER A 11 11.57 -7.11 -1.64
N TRP A 12 10.36 -6.57 -1.79
CA TRP A 12 9.28 -7.33 -2.44
C TRP A 12 9.60 -7.54 -3.92
N GLN A 13 9.51 -8.79 -4.36
CA GLN A 13 9.93 -9.22 -5.70
C GLN A 13 9.25 -8.45 -6.85
N TYR A 14 7.98 -8.12 -6.69
CA TYR A 14 7.20 -7.43 -7.72
C TYR A 14 6.74 -6.08 -7.21
N PRO A 15 6.70 -5.03 -8.06
CA PRO A 15 6.01 -3.80 -7.73
C PRO A 15 4.53 -4.02 -7.40
N ARG A 16 3.93 -3.08 -6.68
CA ARG A 16 2.53 -3.07 -6.29
C ARG A 16 1.82 -1.92 -6.95
N ILE A 17 0.61 -2.18 -7.43
CA ILE A 17 -0.23 -1.15 -8.02
C ILE A 17 -0.75 -0.25 -6.91
N PHE A 18 -0.82 1.05 -7.16
CA PHE A 18 -1.52 1.99 -6.31
C PHE A 18 -2.49 2.87 -7.11
N PHE A 19 -3.50 3.36 -6.41
CA PHE A 19 -4.50 4.30 -6.90
C PHE A 19 -4.60 5.43 -5.88
N LEU A 20 -4.39 6.67 -6.30
CA LEU A 20 -4.61 7.86 -5.50
C LEU A 20 -5.83 8.59 -6.04
N THR A 21 -6.90 8.66 -5.25
CA THR A 21 -8.14 9.35 -5.61
C THR A 21 -8.51 10.31 -4.50
N GLY A 22 -8.37 11.62 -4.76
CA GLY A 22 -8.51 12.63 -3.70
C GLY A 22 -7.48 12.40 -2.60
N LYS A 23 -7.94 12.21 -1.35
CA LYS A 23 -7.08 11.90 -0.19
C LYS A 23 -6.92 10.41 0.08
N THR A 24 -7.45 9.54 -0.76
CA THR A 24 -7.41 8.09 -0.51
C THR A 24 -6.35 7.44 -1.38
N LEU A 25 -5.34 6.87 -0.74
CA LEU A 25 -4.31 6.05 -1.37
C LEU A 25 -4.64 4.57 -1.19
N THR A 26 -5.01 3.89 -2.26
CA THR A 26 -5.20 2.44 -2.27
C THR A 26 -3.97 1.76 -2.82
N VAL A 27 -3.41 0.77 -2.10
CA VAL A 27 -2.20 0.04 -2.49
C VAL A 27 -2.47 -1.46 -2.46
N GLU A 28 -2.05 -2.16 -3.50
CA GLU A 28 -2.01 -3.63 -3.53
C GLU A 28 -0.96 -4.14 -2.55
N ILE A 29 -1.31 -5.09 -1.69
CA ILE A 29 -0.39 -5.73 -0.75
C ILE A 29 -0.12 -7.17 -1.17
N ALA A 30 -1.19 -7.92 -1.45
CA ALA A 30 -1.12 -9.26 -2.02
C ALA A 30 -1.69 -9.25 -3.45
N ARG A 31 -0.91 -9.78 -4.39
CA ARG A 31 -1.30 -9.89 -5.78
C ARG A 31 -2.39 -10.94 -5.97
N GLU A 32 -3.19 -10.75 -7.01
CA GLU A 32 -4.12 -11.77 -7.48
C GLU A 32 -3.38 -13.10 -7.76
N GLY A 33 -3.94 -14.20 -7.28
CA GLY A 33 -3.38 -15.55 -7.42
C GLY A 33 -2.26 -15.88 -6.43
N CYS A 34 -1.83 -14.92 -5.61
CA CYS A 34 -0.80 -15.11 -4.58
C CYS A 34 -1.40 -15.18 -3.15
N TRP A 35 -2.64 -14.73 -2.97
CA TRP A 35 -3.38 -14.83 -1.72
C TRP A 35 -4.28 -16.09 -1.67
N PRO A 36 -4.39 -16.79 -0.54
CA PRO A 36 -3.65 -16.62 0.72
C PRO A 36 -2.45 -17.58 0.81
N CYS A 37 -1.23 -17.10 0.56
CA CYS A 37 0.00 -17.82 0.95
C CYS A 37 0.62 -17.18 2.20
N THR A 38 1.43 -17.96 2.94
CA THR A 38 2.09 -17.51 4.18
C THR A 38 2.82 -16.18 4.02
N LEU A 39 3.58 -16.00 2.94
CA LEU A 39 4.30 -14.75 2.69
C LEU A 39 3.35 -13.55 2.48
N CYS A 40 2.22 -13.76 1.81
CA CYS A 40 1.23 -12.70 1.61
C CYS A 40 0.49 -12.36 2.91
N GLU A 41 0.17 -13.35 3.74
CA GLU A 41 -0.40 -13.14 5.07
C GLU A 41 0.54 -12.35 5.97
N GLU A 42 1.83 -12.73 6.02
CA GLU A 42 2.86 -12.00 6.76
C GLU A 42 2.98 -10.54 6.32
N ARG A 43 2.93 -10.28 5.00
CA ARG A 43 2.96 -8.92 4.45
C ARG A 43 1.73 -8.12 4.85
N VAL A 44 0.54 -8.69 4.76
CA VAL A 44 -0.72 -8.03 5.19
C VAL A 44 -0.65 -7.70 6.67
N GLN A 45 -0.24 -8.64 7.51
CA GLN A 45 -0.09 -8.41 8.95
C GLN A 45 0.99 -7.36 9.27
N ALA A 46 2.12 -7.37 8.55
CA ALA A 46 3.18 -6.39 8.74
C ALA A 46 2.69 -4.97 8.38
N VAL A 47 2.00 -4.82 7.25
CA VAL A 47 1.40 -3.54 6.83
C VAL A 47 0.35 -3.08 7.84
N ASP A 48 -0.53 -3.98 8.29
CA ASP A 48 -1.55 -3.67 9.31
C ASP A 48 -0.92 -3.15 10.62
N ARG A 49 0.12 -3.82 11.12
CA ARG A 49 0.86 -3.37 12.32
C ARG A 49 1.47 -1.99 12.15
N GLN A 50 2.07 -1.70 11.00
CA GLN A 50 2.70 -0.41 10.75
C GLN A 50 1.68 0.72 10.61
N LEU A 51 0.56 0.47 9.93
CA LEU A 51 -0.54 1.43 9.81
C LEU A 51 -1.15 1.78 11.17
N ARG A 52 -1.38 0.77 12.03
CA ARG A 52 -1.82 1.00 13.42
C ARG A 52 -0.82 1.82 14.21
N LYS A 53 0.48 1.49 14.11
CA LYS A 53 1.55 2.22 14.80
C LYS A 53 1.66 3.67 14.34
N ALA A 54 1.42 3.93 13.06
CA ALA A 54 1.38 5.28 12.49
C ALA A 54 0.08 6.04 12.79
N SER A 55 -0.90 5.39 13.44
CA SER A 55 -2.26 5.93 13.66
C SER A 55 -2.91 6.44 12.37
N ALA A 56 -2.58 5.83 11.23
CA ALA A 56 -3.16 6.19 9.95
C ALA A 56 -4.58 5.61 9.86
N PRO A 57 -5.60 6.35 9.38
CA PRO A 57 -6.89 5.76 9.05
C PRO A 57 -6.74 4.88 7.82
N TYR A 58 -7.17 3.61 7.91
CA TYR A 58 -7.10 2.69 6.78
C TYR A 58 -8.26 1.69 6.76
N LYS A 59 -8.52 1.13 5.58
CA LYS A 59 -9.52 0.08 5.35
C LYS A 59 -8.95 -0.97 4.40
N TRP A 60 -9.00 -2.24 4.81
CA TRP A 60 -8.71 -3.37 3.93
C TRP A 60 -9.89 -3.63 2.99
N THR A 61 -9.59 -3.86 1.72
CA THR A 61 -10.58 -4.20 0.69
C THR A 61 -10.09 -5.45 -0.06
N PRO A 62 -10.80 -6.59 0.07
CA PRO A 62 -10.52 -7.74 -0.78
C PRO A 62 -11.00 -7.46 -2.21
N SER A 63 -10.22 -7.88 -3.20
CA SER A 63 -10.62 -7.83 -4.61
C SER A 63 -10.27 -9.16 -5.26
N GLY A 64 -11.25 -10.05 -5.39
CA GLY A 64 -11.02 -11.44 -5.78
C GLY A 64 -10.02 -12.12 -4.83
N VAL A 65 -8.89 -12.56 -5.38
CA VAL A 65 -7.77 -13.15 -4.64
C VAL A 65 -6.57 -12.19 -4.50
N ALA A 66 -6.82 -10.89 -4.50
CA ALA A 66 -5.86 -9.85 -4.16
C ALA A 66 -6.29 -9.13 -2.86
N GLN A 67 -5.31 -8.57 -2.14
CA GLN A 67 -5.55 -7.76 -0.94
C GLN A 67 -5.08 -6.34 -1.18
N TYR A 68 -5.99 -5.38 -1.03
CA TYR A 68 -5.71 -3.96 -1.11
C TYR A 68 -5.94 -3.29 0.24
N VAL A 69 -5.16 -2.26 0.52
CA VAL A 69 -5.38 -1.35 1.65
C VAL A 69 -5.61 0.07 1.14
N SER A 70 -6.70 0.69 1.55
CA SER A 70 -6.98 2.10 1.33
C SER A 70 -6.60 2.88 2.56
N ILE A 71 -5.73 3.88 2.41
CA ILE A 71 -5.17 4.71 3.48
C ILE A 71 -5.62 6.16 3.24
N GLU A 72 -6.11 6.83 4.28
CA GLU A 72 -6.47 8.24 4.20
C GLU A 72 -5.23 9.12 4.45
N LEU A 73 -4.93 9.99 3.48
CA LEU A 73 -3.83 10.93 3.55
C LEU A 73 -4.23 12.16 4.37
N PRO A 74 -3.35 12.67 5.25
CA PRO A 74 -3.66 13.80 6.13
C PRO A 74 -3.87 15.12 5.37
N THR A 75 -3.29 15.26 4.17
CA THR A 75 -3.40 16.44 3.32
C THR A 75 -3.75 16.02 1.89
N GLU A 76 -4.41 16.92 1.16
CA GLU A 76 -4.65 16.77 -0.28
C GLU A 76 -3.37 16.89 -1.11
N GLU A 77 -2.31 17.46 -0.52
CA GLU A 77 -1.01 17.54 -1.16
C GLU A 77 -0.47 16.15 -1.48
N GLN A 78 -0.14 15.97 -2.76
CA GLN A 78 0.58 14.85 -3.35
C GLN A 78 2.01 14.78 -2.80
N ALA A 79 2.17 14.63 -1.48
CA ALA A 79 3.42 14.17 -0.92
C ALA A 79 3.71 12.83 -1.61
N GLY A 80 4.80 12.75 -2.38
CA GLY A 80 5.10 11.62 -3.26
C GLY A 80 4.73 10.29 -2.60
N VAL A 81 3.90 9.50 -3.27
CA VAL A 81 3.28 8.29 -2.72
C VAL A 81 4.35 7.38 -2.12
N GLY A 82 5.50 7.28 -2.79
CA GLY A 82 6.66 6.57 -2.27
C GLY A 82 7.18 7.09 -0.93
N ASN A 83 7.28 8.40 -0.73
CA ASN A 83 7.75 9.00 0.53
C ASN A 83 6.76 8.76 1.68
N TYR A 84 5.47 8.93 1.41
CA TYR A 84 4.44 8.68 2.42
C TYR A 84 4.43 7.22 2.85
N LEU A 85 4.39 6.29 1.89
CA LEU A 85 4.42 4.86 2.19
C LEU A 85 5.72 4.43 2.87
N SER A 86 6.85 5.02 2.49
CA SER A 86 8.13 4.74 3.15
C SER A 86 8.08 5.04 4.65
N ARG A 87 7.53 6.22 5.00
CA ARG A 87 7.38 6.67 6.39
C ARG A 87 6.41 5.79 7.16
N VAL A 88 5.28 5.44 6.57
CA VAL A 88 4.23 4.66 7.23
C VAL A 88 4.65 3.21 7.41
N LEU A 89 5.20 2.58 6.37
CA LEU A 89 5.56 1.15 6.40
C LEU A 89 6.92 0.89 7.06
N GLY A 90 7.74 1.92 7.28
CA GLY A 90 9.06 1.78 7.88
C GLY A 90 10.07 1.04 6.99
N VAL A 91 9.80 0.94 5.68
CA VAL A 91 10.68 0.33 4.68
C VAL A 91 10.80 1.26 3.47
N PRO A 92 11.88 1.21 2.69
CA PRO A 92 12.00 2.04 1.49
C PRO A 92 10.90 1.72 0.47
N VAL A 93 10.22 2.75 -0.03
CA VAL A 93 9.20 2.64 -1.09
C VAL A 93 9.53 3.62 -2.20
N ARG A 94 9.56 3.13 -3.45
CA ARG A 94 9.91 3.91 -4.63
C ARG A 94 8.84 3.76 -5.68
N GLU A 95 8.38 4.87 -6.26
CA GLU A 95 7.52 4.84 -7.44
C GLU A 95 8.31 4.29 -8.64
N THR A 96 7.66 3.43 -9.42
CA THR A 96 8.22 2.80 -10.61
C THR A 96 7.37 3.14 -11.83
N ALA A 97 8.02 3.31 -12.98
CA ALA A 97 7.37 3.56 -14.26
C ALA A 97 6.44 2.42 -14.71
#